data_AF-A0A832S6Q0-F1
#
_entry.id   AF-A0A832S6Q0-F1
#
_cell.length_a   1.000
_cell.length_b   1.000
_cell.length_c   1.000
_cell.angle_alpha   90.00
_cell.angle_beta   90.00
_cell.angle_gamma   90.00
#
_symmetry.space_group_name_H-M   'P 1'
#
loop_
_entity.id
_entity.type
_entity.pdbx_description
1 polymer ?
#
loop_
_entity_poly.entity_id
_entity_poly.type
_entity_poly.pdbx_seq_one_letter_code
_entity_poly.pdbx_strand_id
1 'polypeptide(L)'
;MTLEPVHMHKISELAERIDRSFELDEPKTAADVYSLLEELKIDGKVILKAVDRLFRGMVRPELMAQGEDPYPVTYACDSGSTNPRTYDSGLFVDFCHCGLAATPTDLDVQRCRTIVCAAYSSSQRIAMRAIAGWETFDEGLGRAKLVTIAPDELKRKAPDMVHSFAMYLAESEHMLFMKDMLEPESFFIMDGPLYPKQLMYWMVLDDEEVQIRRNNDARKILQNYIDIMDHFLEKKRPVIGFVKNPTDVQIMDSVRKKREGFDLPWMLDSQFFRNLLSPYKVEGQRGQGHEGRNSKTNGKNGKYNGSRNTYITYTNWFLQPNRFYERMLNGTSPLAAGDAFQQELRHKFSPEGYALCFFMLYVPSTDVVFKVEAPYGLIKDDFLRMQITKKVLFDLSLHGFPLTLTKADHLAKIRKVERQEIDKFFENMNPDISYNDTRWGKFNEV
;
A
#
# COMPACT_ATOMS: atom_id res chain seq x y z
N MET A 1 -29.04 -5.04 19.80
CA MET A 1 -28.67 -4.50 21.13
C MET A 1 -27.50 -3.56 20.94
N THR A 2 -27.72 -2.28 21.22
CA THR A 2 -26.71 -1.23 21.21
C THR A 2 -26.18 -1.02 22.63
N LEU A 3 -25.05 -0.33 22.76
CA LEU A 3 -24.49 0.03 24.06
C LEU A 3 -25.41 1.05 24.74
N GLU A 4 -25.86 0.75 25.96
CA GLU A 4 -26.62 1.68 26.81
C GLU A 4 -25.68 2.69 27.50
N PRO A 5 -26.21 3.81 28.04
CA PRO A 5 -25.40 4.83 28.71
C PRO A 5 -24.50 4.30 29.83
N VAL A 6 -24.94 3.29 30.59
CA VAL A 6 -24.12 2.64 31.64
C VAL A 6 -22.92 1.92 31.04
N HIS A 7 -23.08 1.26 29.89
CA HIS A 7 -21.98 0.64 29.16
C HIS A 7 -21.00 1.70 28.63
N MET A 8 -21.51 2.80 28.06
CA MET A 8 -20.68 3.90 27.57
C MET A 8 -19.90 4.59 28.70
N HIS A 9 -20.51 4.78 29.86
CA HIS A 9 -19.82 5.32 31.03
C HIS A 9 -18.67 4.41 31.45
N LYS A 10 -18.89 3.08 31.49
CA LYS A 10 -17.82 2.15 31.84
C LYS A 10 -16.69 2.13 30.81
N ILE A 11 -17.02 2.22 29.52
CA ILE A 11 -16.03 2.38 28.44
C ILE A 11 -15.22 3.67 28.63
N SER A 12 -15.87 4.79 28.98
CA SER A 12 -15.20 6.06 29.25
C SER A 12 -14.23 5.95 30.43
N GLU A 13 -14.64 5.33 31.55
CA GLU A 13 -13.74 5.11 32.69
C GLU A 13 -12.51 4.25 32.30
N LEU A 14 -12.72 3.20 31.51
CA LEU A 14 -11.62 2.36 31.03
C LEU A 14 -10.69 3.14 30.08
N ALA A 15 -11.26 3.95 29.19
CA ALA A 15 -10.49 4.81 28.28
C ALA A 15 -9.67 5.86 29.05
N GLU A 16 -10.24 6.54 30.04
CA GLU A 16 -9.52 7.52 30.87
C GLU A 16 -8.35 6.89 31.64
N ARG A 17 -8.50 5.65 32.11
CA ARG A 17 -7.41 4.93 32.78
C ARG A 17 -6.24 4.63 31.84
N ILE A 18 -6.54 4.31 30.58
CA ILE A 18 -5.52 4.08 29.55
C ILE A 18 -4.86 5.42 29.18
N ASP A 19 -5.65 6.47 28.95
CA ASP A 19 -5.16 7.80 28.56
C ASP A 19 -4.19 8.37 29.61
N ARG A 20 -4.54 8.27 30.90
CA ARG A 20 -3.69 8.73 32.01
C ARG A 20 -2.43 7.89 32.26
N SER A 21 -2.35 6.68 31.69
CA SER A 21 -1.15 5.82 31.81
C SER A 21 -0.06 6.14 30.79
N PHE A 22 -0.34 7.03 29.83
CA PHE A 22 0.61 7.39 28.78
C PHE A 22 1.46 8.57 29.23
N GLU A 23 2.72 8.32 29.61
CA GLU A 23 3.71 9.39 29.69
C GLU A 23 4.12 9.78 28.26
N LEU A 24 4.15 11.09 27.96
CA LEU A 24 4.63 11.54 26.66
C LEU A 24 6.08 11.07 26.46
N ASP A 25 6.31 10.25 25.43
CA ASP A 25 7.64 9.72 25.11
C ASP A 25 8.72 10.79 25.23
N GLU A 26 9.84 10.45 25.86
CA GLU A 26 11.02 11.29 25.81
C GLU A 26 11.37 11.57 24.34
N PRO A 27 11.45 12.84 23.91
CA PRO A 27 11.81 13.20 22.54
C PRO A 27 13.12 12.56 22.06
N LYS A 28 13.97 12.12 23.00
CA LYS A 28 15.21 11.40 22.77
C LYS A 28 14.99 10.03 22.12
N THR A 29 14.00 9.24 22.55
CA THR A 29 13.79 7.89 22.00
C THR A 29 13.52 7.92 20.49
N ALA A 30 12.67 8.84 20.02
CA ALA A 30 12.39 8.98 18.60
C ALA A 30 13.61 9.47 17.80
N ALA A 31 14.39 10.41 18.35
CA ALA A 31 15.60 10.93 17.73
C ALA A 31 16.73 9.87 17.66
N ASP A 32 16.87 9.06 18.71
CA ASP A 32 17.84 7.96 18.79
C ASP A 32 17.50 6.88 17.76
N VAL A 33 16.23 6.45 17.72
CA VAL A 33 15.77 5.47 16.72
C VAL A 33 15.94 6.02 15.31
N TYR A 34 15.63 7.30 15.07
CA TYR A 34 15.81 7.92 13.76
C TYR A 34 17.28 7.93 13.32
N SER A 35 18.21 8.22 14.24
CA SER A 35 19.65 8.19 13.96
C SER A 35 20.15 6.80 13.56
N LEU A 36 19.53 5.73 14.08
CA LEU A 36 19.84 4.35 13.65
C LEU A 36 19.45 4.06 12.19
N LEU A 37 18.59 4.87 11.57
CA LEU A 37 18.11 4.68 10.21
C LEU A 37 19.09 5.19 9.13
N GLU A 38 20.18 5.87 9.54
CA GLU A 38 21.29 6.17 8.62
C GLU A 38 21.82 4.87 8.00
N GLU A 39 22.09 3.86 8.85
CA GLU A 39 22.37 2.48 8.41
C GLU A 39 21.97 1.45 9.48
N LEU A 40 20.76 0.89 9.35
CA LEU A 40 20.21 -0.11 10.26
C LEU A 40 20.63 -1.52 9.83
N LYS A 41 21.50 -2.17 10.62
CA LYS A 41 21.97 -3.55 10.40
C LYS A 41 21.44 -4.55 11.42
N ILE A 42 21.11 -5.77 11.00
CA ILE A 42 20.91 -6.93 11.88
C ILE A 42 21.86 -8.04 11.43
N ASP A 43 22.59 -8.65 12.35
CA ASP A 43 23.50 -9.76 12.05
C ASP A 43 24.45 -9.44 10.88
N GLY A 44 24.96 -8.20 10.82
CA GLY A 44 25.83 -7.69 9.75
C GLY A 44 25.12 -7.35 8.42
N LYS A 45 23.84 -7.68 8.25
CA LYS A 45 23.05 -7.37 7.03
C LYS A 45 22.34 -6.02 7.17
N VAL A 46 22.45 -5.18 6.13
CA VAL A 46 21.75 -3.89 6.06
C VAL A 46 20.25 -4.13 5.85
N ILE A 47 19.44 -3.82 6.84
CA ILE A 47 17.98 -3.88 6.76
C ILE A 47 17.42 -2.63 6.08
N LEU A 48 17.94 -1.47 6.48
CA LEU A 48 17.53 -0.16 5.99
C LEU A 48 18.77 0.74 5.95
N LYS A 49 18.90 1.60 4.95
CA LYS A 49 19.90 2.67 4.93
C LYS A 49 19.35 3.91 4.24
N ALA A 50 19.82 5.10 4.63
CA ALA A 50 19.52 6.30 3.87
C ALA A 50 20.17 6.22 2.46
N VAL A 51 19.47 6.70 1.42
CA VAL A 51 20.01 6.72 0.04
C VAL A 51 21.10 7.79 -0.12
N ASP A 52 21.08 8.80 0.74
CA ASP A 52 22.03 9.90 0.84
C ASP A 52 22.13 10.25 2.34
N ARG A 53 22.18 11.52 2.72
CA ARG A 53 22.08 11.94 4.11
C ARG A 53 20.71 11.64 4.74
N LEU A 54 20.73 11.30 6.02
CA LEU A 54 19.54 11.25 6.85
C LEU A 54 19.02 12.67 7.10
N PHE A 55 17.76 12.97 6.72
CA PHE A 55 17.16 14.28 6.99
C PHE A 55 15.63 14.22 7.08
N ARG A 56 15.07 15.19 7.80
CA ARG A 56 13.63 15.49 7.79
C ARG A 56 13.40 16.82 7.07
N GLY A 57 12.47 16.82 6.15
CA GLY A 57 12.04 18.00 5.42
C GLY A 57 10.67 18.48 5.89
N MET A 58 10.38 19.75 5.60
CA MET A 58 9.05 20.33 5.78
C MET A 58 8.72 21.22 4.61
N VAL A 59 7.45 21.23 4.21
CA VAL A 59 6.93 22.02 3.10
C VAL A 59 5.66 22.72 3.53
N ARG A 60 5.53 23.99 3.14
CA ARG A 60 4.28 24.75 3.24
C ARG A 60 3.40 24.41 2.03
N PRO A 61 2.23 23.79 2.22
CA PRO A 61 1.35 23.44 1.12
C PRO A 61 1.03 24.63 0.22
N GLU A 62 0.79 25.80 0.80
CA GLU A 62 0.41 26.99 0.01
C GLU A 62 1.53 27.45 -0.93
N LEU A 63 2.79 27.38 -0.48
CA LEU A 63 3.94 27.74 -1.33
C LEU A 63 4.25 26.66 -2.35
N MET A 64 4.07 25.39 -1.97
CA MET A 64 4.33 24.27 -2.86
C MET A 64 3.31 24.22 -4.01
N ALA A 65 2.03 24.45 -3.71
CA ALA A 65 0.96 24.52 -4.69
C ALA A 65 1.10 25.72 -5.66
N GLN A 66 1.83 26.77 -5.28
CA GLN A 66 2.16 27.90 -6.16
C GLN A 66 3.35 27.60 -7.09
N GLY A 67 4.11 26.55 -6.80
CA GLY A 67 5.24 26.13 -7.63
C GLY A 67 4.80 25.47 -8.93
N GLU A 68 5.78 25.24 -9.80
CA GLU A 68 5.57 24.47 -11.03
C GLU A 68 5.44 22.97 -10.73
N ASP A 69 4.39 22.36 -11.27
CA ASP A 69 4.20 20.91 -11.27
C ASP A 69 5.30 20.25 -12.13
N PRO A 70 6.17 19.41 -11.53
CA PRO A 70 7.22 18.75 -12.31
C PRO A 70 6.68 17.73 -13.32
N TYR A 71 5.44 17.25 -13.16
CA TYR A 71 4.79 16.33 -14.10
C TYR A 71 3.31 16.70 -14.28
N PRO A 72 3.00 17.59 -15.24
CA PRO A 72 1.62 18.01 -15.51
C PRO A 72 0.69 16.86 -15.91
N VAL A 73 1.24 15.77 -16.46
CA VAL A 73 0.51 14.55 -16.80
C VAL A 73 0.80 13.47 -15.76
N THR A 74 -0.25 12.98 -15.11
CA THR A 74 -0.16 11.94 -14.09
C THR A 74 -1.17 10.84 -14.37
N TYR A 75 -0.74 9.59 -14.28
CA TYR A 75 -1.57 8.40 -14.38
C TYR A 75 -1.63 7.66 -13.04
N ALA A 76 -2.75 6.99 -12.76
CA ALA A 76 -2.85 6.09 -11.61
C ALA A 76 -3.67 4.83 -11.95
N CYS A 77 -3.21 3.63 -11.56
CA CYS A 77 -4.03 2.40 -11.60
C CYS A 77 -4.50 2.07 -10.19
N ASP A 78 -5.73 1.58 -10.12
CA ASP A 78 -6.30 0.91 -8.96
C ASP A 78 -7.12 -0.30 -9.44
N SER A 79 -7.14 -1.35 -8.62
CA SER A 79 -7.90 -2.57 -8.87
C SER A 79 -9.05 -2.72 -7.89
N GLY A 80 -10.26 -2.85 -8.44
CA GLY A 80 -11.46 -3.16 -7.69
C GLY A 80 -11.73 -4.64 -7.61
N SER A 81 -12.37 -5.08 -6.52
CA SER A 81 -12.78 -6.46 -6.30
C SER A 81 -14.23 -6.55 -5.80
N THR A 82 -14.90 -7.65 -6.15
CA THR A 82 -16.20 -8.01 -5.57
C THR A 82 -16.12 -8.54 -4.14
N ASN A 83 -14.89 -8.78 -3.65
CA ASN A 83 -14.51 -9.69 -2.58
C ASN A 83 -14.82 -11.16 -2.94
N PRO A 84 -14.01 -12.12 -2.47
CA PRO A 84 -14.27 -13.53 -2.70
C PRO A 84 -15.66 -13.94 -2.21
N ARG A 85 -16.42 -14.54 -3.11
CA ARG A 85 -17.67 -15.21 -2.81
C ARG A 85 -17.41 -16.67 -2.53
N THR A 86 -18.04 -17.14 -1.48
CA THR A 86 -17.97 -18.52 -1.02
C THR A 86 -19.32 -19.18 -1.26
N TYR A 87 -19.31 -20.41 -1.75
CA TYR A 87 -20.52 -21.20 -1.98
C TYR A 87 -20.45 -22.51 -1.20
N ASP A 88 -21.60 -23.06 -0.81
CA ASP A 88 -21.70 -24.32 -0.04
C ASP A 88 -21.11 -25.53 -0.80
N SER A 89 -21.03 -25.43 -2.13
CA SER A 89 -20.34 -26.37 -3.01
C SER A 89 -18.80 -26.41 -2.83
N GLY A 90 -18.23 -25.52 -2.03
CA GLY A 90 -16.80 -25.33 -1.87
C GLY A 90 -16.15 -24.54 -3.01
N LEU A 91 -16.96 -23.88 -3.85
CA LEU A 91 -16.51 -22.95 -4.87
C LEU A 91 -16.20 -21.59 -4.23
N PHE A 92 -15.07 -21.02 -4.65
CA PHE A 92 -14.66 -19.66 -4.35
C PHE A 92 -14.53 -18.90 -5.67
N VAL A 93 -15.12 -17.72 -5.77
CA VAL A 93 -15.03 -16.86 -6.96
C VAL A 93 -14.78 -15.42 -6.55
N ASP A 94 -13.82 -14.76 -7.18
CA ASP A 94 -13.69 -13.30 -7.09
C ASP A 94 -13.54 -12.69 -8.48
N PHE A 95 -14.23 -11.57 -8.70
CA PHE A 95 -14.09 -10.73 -9.88
C PHE A 95 -13.31 -9.49 -9.50
N CYS A 96 -12.18 -9.28 -10.18
CA CYS A 96 -11.39 -8.08 -10.07
C CYS A 96 -11.31 -7.36 -11.42
N HIS A 97 -11.12 -6.04 -11.39
CA HIS A 97 -10.71 -5.29 -12.56
C HIS A 97 -9.74 -4.15 -12.20
N CYS A 98 -8.72 -3.88 -13.02
CA CYS A 98 -7.96 -2.62 -12.95
C CYS A 98 -8.48 -1.66 -14.02
N GLY A 99 -8.40 -0.38 -13.69
CA GLY A 99 -8.53 0.71 -14.65
C GLY A 99 -7.46 1.76 -14.38
N LEU A 100 -7.12 2.51 -15.43
CA LEU A 100 -6.17 3.61 -15.35
C LEU A 100 -6.91 4.95 -15.40
N ALA A 101 -6.62 5.84 -14.46
CA ALA A 101 -7.04 7.23 -14.48
C ALA A 101 -5.90 8.15 -14.91
N ALA A 102 -6.27 9.32 -15.45
CA ALA A 102 -5.33 10.34 -15.90
C ALA A 102 -5.70 11.74 -15.36
N THR A 103 -4.69 12.55 -15.14
CA THR A 103 -4.80 14.00 -14.91
C THR A 103 -3.79 14.71 -15.82
N PRO A 104 -4.24 15.57 -16.76
CA PRO A 104 -5.62 15.88 -17.11
C PRO A 104 -6.45 14.65 -17.51
N THR A 105 -7.77 14.77 -17.45
CA THR A 105 -8.67 13.63 -17.76
C THR A 105 -8.52 13.22 -19.23
N ASP A 106 -8.25 11.94 -19.44
CA ASP A 106 -8.24 11.26 -20.72
C ASP A 106 -9.27 10.12 -20.67
N LEU A 107 -10.29 10.18 -21.55
CA LEU A 107 -11.38 9.22 -21.57
C LEU A 107 -11.00 7.91 -22.27
N ASP A 108 -10.07 7.94 -23.22
CA ASP A 108 -9.64 6.73 -23.93
C ASP A 108 -8.81 5.85 -22.98
N VAL A 109 -7.94 6.49 -22.20
CA VAL A 109 -7.23 5.83 -21.09
C VAL A 109 -8.21 5.26 -20.07
N GLN A 110 -9.20 6.06 -19.66
CA GLN A 110 -10.19 5.66 -18.65
C GLN A 110 -11.22 4.65 -19.14
N ARG A 111 -11.38 4.44 -20.45
CA ARG A 111 -12.28 3.40 -20.99
C ARG A 111 -11.65 2.01 -20.93
N CYS A 112 -10.31 1.93 -20.94
CA CYS A 112 -9.60 0.66 -20.95
C CYS A 112 -9.84 -0.17 -19.68
N ARG A 113 -10.16 -1.46 -19.81
CA ARG A 113 -10.43 -2.36 -18.67
C ARG A 113 -9.73 -3.69 -18.81
N THR A 114 -9.21 -4.20 -17.70
CA THR A 114 -8.73 -5.58 -17.59
C THR A 114 -9.47 -6.25 -16.45
N ILE A 115 -10.30 -7.25 -16.78
CA ILE A 115 -11.17 -7.98 -15.84
C ILE A 115 -10.60 -9.38 -15.64
N VAL A 116 -10.44 -9.79 -14.38
CA VAL A 116 -10.02 -11.14 -14.03
C VAL A 116 -11.07 -11.76 -13.12
N CYS A 117 -11.57 -12.92 -13.51
CA CYS A 117 -12.31 -13.80 -12.62
C CYS A 117 -11.35 -14.87 -12.12
N ALA A 118 -11.07 -14.93 -10.83
CA ALA A 118 -10.36 -16.05 -10.24
C ALA A 118 -11.36 -16.99 -9.58
N ALA A 119 -11.21 -18.29 -9.83
CA ALA A 119 -12.05 -19.31 -9.24
C ALA A 119 -11.20 -20.44 -8.65
N TYR A 120 -11.65 -20.97 -7.53
CA TYR A 120 -11.05 -22.13 -6.87
C TYR A 120 -12.14 -23.09 -6.42
N SER A 121 -11.93 -24.38 -6.62
CA SER A 121 -12.76 -25.42 -6.00
C SER A 121 -11.88 -26.59 -5.61
N SER A 122 -12.14 -27.19 -4.46
CA SER A 122 -11.51 -28.45 -4.05
C SER A 122 -12.04 -29.66 -4.83
N SER A 123 -13.14 -29.50 -5.57
CA SER A 123 -13.82 -30.56 -6.31
C SER A 123 -13.46 -30.54 -7.79
N GLN A 124 -12.96 -31.67 -8.31
CA GLN A 124 -12.74 -31.86 -9.75
C GLN A 124 -14.04 -31.94 -10.57
N ARG A 125 -15.21 -31.94 -9.91
CA ARG A 125 -16.52 -31.98 -10.59
C ARG A 125 -16.95 -30.64 -11.15
N ILE A 126 -16.38 -29.53 -10.65
CA ILE A 126 -16.69 -28.19 -11.14
C ILE A 126 -15.82 -27.92 -12.37
N ALA A 127 -16.41 -28.02 -13.55
CA ALA A 127 -15.74 -27.74 -14.81
C ALA A 127 -15.67 -26.23 -15.05
N MET A 128 -14.56 -25.60 -14.65
CA MET A 128 -14.27 -24.20 -14.96
C MET A 128 -13.68 -24.11 -16.36
N ARG A 129 -14.46 -23.62 -17.33
CA ARG A 129 -14.02 -23.48 -18.73
C ARG A 129 -13.16 -22.23 -18.91
N ALA A 130 -11.95 -22.25 -18.36
CA ALA A 130 -10.97 -21.22 -18.65
C ALA A 130 -10.47 -21.36 -20.09
N ILE A 131 -10.50 -20.26 -20.84
CA ILE A 131 -9.80 -20.18 -22.12
C ILE A 131 -8.32 -19.86 -21.88
N ALA A 132 -7.45 -20.27 -22.81
CA ALA A 132 -6.01 -20.06 -22.65
C ALA A 132 -5.60 -18.58 -22.73
N GLY A 133 -6.36 -17.76 -23.48
CA GLY A 133 -6.03 -16.36 -23.79
C GLY A 133 -6.93 -15.33 -23.10
N TRP A 134 -6.79 -14.09 -23.54
CA TRP A 134 -7.65 -12.97 -23.16
C TRP A 134 -8.84 -12.88 -24.11
N GLU A 135 -10.05 -12.75 -23.57
CA GLU A 135 -11.25 -12.36 -24.30
C GLU A 135 -11.30 -10.84 -24.44
N THR A 136 -11.21 -10.32 -25.66
CA THR A 136 -11.31 -8.88 -25.91
C THR A 136 -12.76 -8.45 -26.09
N PHE A 137 -13.12 -7.30 -25.54
CA PHE A 137 -14.44 -6.66 -25.68
C PHE A 137 -14.29 -5.15 -25.85
N ASP A 138 -15.40 -4.44 -26.08
CA ASP A 138 -15.42 -2.97 -26.22
C ASP A 138 -14.38 -2.45 -27.23
N GLU A 139 -14.42 -2.97 -28.46
CA GLU A 139 -13.52 -2.58 -29.57
C GLU A 139 -12.02 -2.79 -29.26
N GLY A 140 -11.70 -3.69 -28.32
CA GLY A 140 -10.33 -4.00 -27.92
C GLY A 140 -9.81 -3.15 -26.75
N LEU A 141 -10.63 -2.24 -26.22
CA LEU A 141 -10.30 -1.45 -25.02
C LEU A 141 -10.56 -2.25 -23.73
N GLY A 142 -11.39 -3.29 -23.81
CA GLY A 142 -11.63 -4.23 -22.73
C GLY A 142 -10.99 -5.58 -22.97
N ARG A 143 -10.52 -6.23 -21.90
CA ARG A 143 -10.20 -7.66 -21.92
C ARG A 143 -10.56 -8.37 -20.62
N ALA A 144 -10.95 -9.64 -20.73
CA ALA A 144 -11.34 -10.48 -19.61
C ALA A 144 -10.62 -11.84 -19.63
N LYS A 145 -10.37 -12.42 -18.46
CA LYS A 145 -9.84 -13.78 -18.32
C LYS A 145 -10.39 -14.47 -17.08
N LEU A 146 -10.77 -15.74 -17.22
CA LEU A 146 -11.00 -16.66 -16.11
C LEU A 146 -9.71 -17.40 -15.78
N VAL A 147 -9.27 -17.34 -14.53
CA VAL A 147 -8.13 -18.11 -13.99
C VAL A 147 -8.59 -19.05 -12.89
N THR A 148 -7.96 -20.22 -12.84
CA THR A 148 -8.32 -21.29 -11.90
C THR A 148 -7.13 -21.64 -11.05
N ILE A 149 -7.33 -21.73 -9.73
CA ILE A 149 -6.33 -22.27 -8.80
C ILE A 149 -6.64 -23.75 -8.60
N ALA A 150 -5.64 -24.62 -8.76
CA ALA A 150 -5.84 -26.06 -8.67
C ALA A 150 -6.01 -26.52 -7.21
N PRO A 151 -6.81 -27.57 -6.92
CA PRO A 151 -7.03 -28.08 -5.57
C PRO A 151 -5.75 -28.43 -4.79
N ASP A 152 -4.73 -28.93 -5.48
CA ASP A 152 -3.46 -29.37 -4.91
C ASP A 152 -2.48 -28.23 -4.65
N GLU A 153 -2.73 -27.06 -5.23
CA GLU A 153 -1.92 -25.86 -5.00
C GLU A 153 -2.27 -25.18 -3.67
N LEU A 154 -3.44 -25.51 -3.10
CA LEU A 154 -4.00 -24.75 -1.99
C LEU A 154 -4.85 -25.58 -1.01
N LYS A 155 -4.27 -25.94 0.14
CA LYS A 155 -4.98 -26.69 1.19
C LYS A 155 -5.69 -25.80 2.23
N ARG A 156 -5.28 -24.53 2.40
CA ARG A 156 -5.87 -23.56 3.36
C ARG A 156 -5.81 -22.12 2.80
N LYS A 157 -6.58 -21.18 3.35
CA LYS A 157 -6.62 -19.74 2.94
C LYS A 157 -7.08 -19.50 1.49
N ALA A 158 -7.97 -20.34 0.98
CA ALA A 158 -8.53 -20.21 -0.37
C ALA A 158 -9.12 -18.82 -0.70
N PRO A 159 -9.93 -18.17 0.16
CA PRO A 159 -10.51 -16.87 -0.15
C PRO A 159 -9.47 -15.78 -0.40
N ASP A 160 -8.55 -15.56 0.55
CA ASP A 160 -7.55 -14.48 0.48
C ASP A 160 -6.65 -14.62 -0.74
N MET A 161 -6.42 -15.86 -1.17
CA MET A 161 -5.56 -16.17 -2.30
C MET A 161 -6.28 -16.00 -3.63
N VAL A 162 -7.51 -16.48 -3.76
CA VAL A 162 -8.37 -16.18 -4.93
C VAL A 162 -8.46 -14.67 -5.14
N HIS A 163 -8.69 -13.91 -4.07
CA HIS A 163 -8.70 -12.46 -4.10
C HIS A 163 -7.39 -11.87 -4.62
N SER A 164 -6.28 -12.19 -3.96
CA SER A 164 -4.97 -11.61 -4.27
C SER A 164 -4.52 -11.96 -5.68
N PHE A 165 -4.81 -13.17 -6.16
CA PHE A 165 -4.53 -13.57 -7.53
C PHE A 165 -5.32 -12.77 -8.55
N ALA A 166 -6.64 -12.66 -8.37
CA ALA A 166 -7.49 -11.89 -9.27
C ALA A 166 -7.03 -10.43 -9.34
N MET A 167 -6.77 -9.83 -8.18
CA MET A 167 -6.35 -8.43 -8.05
C MET A 167 -4.98 -8.19 -8.70
N TYR A 168 -3.94 -8.95 -8.31
CA TYR A 168 -2.59 -8.73 -8.86
C TYR A 168 -2.48 -9.09 -10.33
N LEU A 169 -3.22 -10.09 -10.81
CA LEU A 169 -3.26 -10.37 -12.24
C LEU A 169 -3.96 -9.25 -13.01
N ALA A 170 -5.10 -8.76 -12.53
CA ALA A 170 -5.80 -7.65 -13.16
C ALA A 170 -4.93 -6.39 -13.21
N GLU A 171 -4.31 -6.01 -12.09
CA GLU A 171 -3.42 -4.84 -11.98
C GLU A 171 -2.23 -4.95 -12.93
N SER A 172 -1.42 -6.00 -12.76
CA SER A 172 -0.14 -6.14 -13.45
C SER A 172 -0.33 -6.30 -14.96
N GLU A 173 -1.36 -7.02 -15.38
CA GLU A 173 -1.71 -7.12 -16.79
C GLU A 173 -2.15 -5.75 -17.30
N HIS A 174 -3.07 -5.06 -16.62
CA HIS A 174 -3.57 -3.76 -17.08
C HIS A 174 -2.44 -2.77 -17.29
N MET A 175 -1.49 -2.69 -16.35
CA MET A 175 -0.32 -1.85 -16.50
C MET A 175 0.51 -2.21 -17.73
N LEU A 176 0.74 -3.49 -18.01
CA LEU A 176 1.45 -3.92 -19.22
C LEU A 176 0.69 -3.63 -20.52
N PHE A 177 -0.64 -3.67 -20.48
CA PHE A 177 -1.49 -3.31 -21.61
C PHE A 177 -1.46 -1.80 -21.89
N MET A 178 -1.36 -0.99 -20.84
CA MET A 178 -1.40 0.47 -20.94
C MET A 178 -0.03 1.13 -21.09
N LYS A 179 1.08 0.44 -20.78
CA LYS A 179 2.43 1.04 -20.68
C LYS A 179 2.87 1.84 -21.91
N ASP A 180 2.48 1.40 -23.10
CA ASP A 180 2.89 2.02 -24.37
C ASP A 180 1.98 3.21 -24.75
N MET A 181 0.86 3.40 -24.06
CA MET A 181 -0.01 4.57 -24.17
C MET A 181 0.37 5.69 -23.20
N LEU A 182 1.28 5.45 -22.26
CA LEU A 182 1.74 6.45 -21.30
C LEU A 182 2.62 7.50 -22.00
N GLU A 183 2.27 8.77 -21.80
CA GLU A 183 3.08 9.89 -22.27
C GLU A 183 4.52 9.85 -21.71
N PRO A 184 5.54 10.23 -22.50
CA PRO A 184 6.94 10.21 -22.06
C PRO A 184 7.22 10.99 -20.77
N GLU A 185 6.68 12.20 -20.66
CA GLU A 185 6.89 13.12 -19.53
C GLU A 185 5.72 13.03 -18.53
N SER A 186 5.43 11.82 -18.08
CA SER A 186 4.34 11.54 -17.15
C SER A 186 4.78 10.90 -15.84
N PHE A 187 3.95 11.07 -14.82
CA PHE A 187 4.11 10.46 -13.50
C PHE A 187 3.13 9.32 -13.28
N PHE A 188 3.61 8.16 -12.85
CA PHE A 188 2.76 6.99 -12.62
C PHE A 188 2.61 6.67 -11.14
N ILE A 189 1.37 6.48 -10.69
CA ILE A 189 1.02 6.12 -9.31
C ILE A 189 0.31 4.77 -9.29
N MET A 190 0.83 3.82 -8.52
CA MET A 190 0.14 2.57 -8.18
C MET A 190 -0.60 2.77 -6.86
N ASP A 191 -1.87 2.37 -6.78
CA ASP A 191 -2.59 2.40 -5.51
C ASP A 191 -2.14 1.27 -4.58
N GLY A 192 -1.17 1.56 -3.72
CA GLY A 192 -0.61 0.59 -2.78
C GLY A 192 0.88 0.35 -2.99
N PRO A 193 1.39 -0.80 -2.50
CA PRO A 193 2.81 -1.13 -2.57
C PRO A 193 3.30 -1.29 -4.02
N LEU A 194 4.59 -1.01 -4.25
CA LEU A 194 5.20 -1.14 -5.58
C LEU A 194 5.21 -2.59 -6.10
N TYR A 195 5.28 -3.55 -5.17
CA TYR A 195 5.35 -4.98 -5.48
C TYR A 195 4.24 -5.76 -4.76
N PRO A 196 3.81 -6.91 -5.30
CA PRO A 196 2.76 -7.74 -4.72
C PRO A 196 3.32 -8.53 -3.53
N LYS A 197 3.57 -7.82 -2.44
CA LYS A 197 4.22 -8.27 -1.21
C LYS A 197 3.68 -9.62 -0.72
N GLN A 198 2.35 -9.78 -0.66
CA GLN A 198 1.70 -11.01 -0.21
C GLN A 198 1.96 -12.19 -1.16
N LEU A 199 1.95 -11.97 -2.48
CA LEU A 199 2.31 -13.01 -3.45
C LEU A 199 3.79 -13.36 -3.33
N MET A 200 4.69 -12.37 -3.22
CA MET A 200 6.12 -12.61 -3.03
C MET A 200 6.39 -13.47 -1.80
N TYR A 201 5.65 -13.27 -0.71
CA TYR A 201 5.71 -14.12 0.47
C TYR A 201 5.30 -15.58 0.15
N TRP A 202 4.19 -15.79 -0.53
CA TRP A 202 3.75 -17.14 -0.91
C TRP A 202 4.69 -17.84 -1.87
N MET A 203 5.37 -17.11 -2.75
CA MET A 203 6.36 -17.66 -3.67
C MET A 203 7.59 -18.21 -2.95
N VAL A 204 7.94 -17.66 -1.78
CA VAL A 204 9.13 -18.07 -1.01
C VAL A 204 8.83 -19.08 0.09
N LEU A 205 7.56 -19.26 0.44
CA LEU A 205 7.15 -20.22 1.45
C LEU A 205 7.40 -21.64 0.95
N ASP A 206 8.08 -22.43 1.77
CA ASP A 206 8.22 -23.88 1.59
C ASP A 206 7.26 -24.60 2.54
N ASP A 207 5.97 -24.53 2.21
CA ASP A 207 4.87 -25.08 3.00
C ASP A 207 4.10 -26.14 2.20
N GLU A 208 3.93 -27.35 2.76
CA GLU A 208 3.18 -28.44 2.12
C GLU A 208 1.69 -28.12 1.91
N GLU A 209 1.15 -27.11 2.60
CA GLU A 209 -0.23 -26.63 2.48
C GLU A 209 -0.42 -25.53 1.43
N VAL A 210 0.66 -24.84 1.03
CA VAL A 210 0.62 -23.72 0.07
C VAL A 210 1.70 -23.91 -1.00
N GLN A 211 1.32 -24.43 -2.17
CA GLN A 211 2.24 -24.77 -3.27
C GLN A 211 2.15 -23.77 -4.44
N ILE A 212 1.79 -22.52 -4.16
CA ILE A 212 1.57 -21.46 -5.16
C ILE A 212 2.77 -21.18 -6.06
N ARG A 213 3.99 -21.41 -5.59
CA ARG A 213 5.19 -21.29 -6.41
C ARG A 213 5.17 -22.17 -7.67
N ARG A 214 4.29 -23.18 -7.75
CA ARG A 214 4.09 -24.04 -8.93
C ARG A 214 3.04 -23.49 -9.90
N ASN A 215 2.19 -22.58 -9.46
CA ASN A 215 1.10 -22.04 -10.28
C ASN A 215 1.65 -21.10 -11.36
N ASN A 216 1.27 -21.33 -12.62
CA ASN A 216 1.77 -20.56 -13.76
C ASN A 216 1.28 -19.10 -13.75
N ASP A 217 0.05 -18.83 -13.31
CA ASP A 217 -0.46 -17.46 -13.22
C ASP A 217 0.23 -16.69 -12.08
N ALA A 218 0.57 -17.33 -10.95
CA ALA A 218 1.37 -16.71 -9.88
C ALA A 218 2.74 -16.24 -10.38
N ARG A 219 3.42 -17.14 -11.11
CA ARG A 219 4.70 -16.87 -11.76
C ARG A 219 4.59 -15.74 -12.77
N LYS A 220 3.51 -15.74 -13.55
CA LYS A 220 3.22 -14.70 -14.52
C LYS A 220 3.02 -13.34 -13.86
N ILE A 221 2.25 -13.27 -12.77
CA ILE A 221 2.05 -12.02 -12.01
C ILE A 221 3.42 -11.45 -11.61
N LEU A 222 4.29 -12.26 -10.99
CA LEU A 222 5.61 -11.80 -10.57
C LEU A 222 6.47 -11.31 -11.75
N GLN A 223 6.46 -12.04 -12.88
CA GLN A 223 7.11 -11.61 -14.11
C GLN A 223 6.53 -10.29 -14.63
N ASN A 224 5.21 -10.09 -14.55
CA ASN A 224 4.58 -8.85 -15.00
C ASN A 224 5.09 -7.65 -14.21
N TYR A 225 5.19 -7.73 -12.88
CA TYR A 225 5.76 -6.64 -12.07
C TYR A 225 7.23 -6.35 -12.44
N ILE A 226 8.02 -7.38 -12.77
CA ILE A 226 9.39 -7.18 -13.26
C ILE A 226 9.37 -6.48 -14.62
N ASP A 227 8.53 -6.92 -15.56
CA ASP A 227 8.41 -6.33 -16.91
C ASP A 227 7.91 -4.87 -16.84
N ILE A 228 7.03 -4.56 -15.90
CA ILE A 228 6.58 -3.19 -15.58
C ILE A 228 7.76 -2.36 -15.10
N MET A 229 8.49 -2.83 -14.08
CA MET A 229 9.64 -2.09 -13.57
C MET A 229 10.73 -1.93 -14.61
N ASP A 230 10.97 -2.95 -15.45
CA ASP A 230 11.88 -2.88 -16.57
C ASP A 230 11.52 -1.74 -17.52
N HIS A 231 10.24 -1.58 -17.83
CA HIS A 231 9.77 -0.48 -18.66
C HIS A 231 10.06 0.89 -18.02
N PHE A 232 9.70 1.09 -16.75
CA PHE A 232 9.92 2.37 -16.06
C PHE A 232 11.40 2.68 -15.87
N LEU A 233 12.22 1.68 -15.54
CA LEU A 233 13.67 1.82 -15.39
C LEU A 233 14.37 2.12 -16.72
N GLU A 234 14.02 1.41 -17.78
CA GLU A 234 14.58 1.60 -19.13
C GLU A 234 14.25 2.98 -19.69
N LYS A 235 13.02 3.46 -19.47
CA LYS A 235 12.58 4.78 -19.92
C LYS A 235 12.93 5.91 -18.94
N LYS A 236 13.48 5.59 -17.77
CA LYS A 236 13.68 6.53 -16.65
C LYS A 236 12.42 7.32 -16.30
N ARG A 237 11.26 6.69 -16.45
CA ARG A 237 9.95 7.29 -16.15
C ARG A 237 9.65 7.12 -14.66
N PRO A 238 9.19 8.17 -13.97
CA PRO A 238 8.87 8.07 -12.55
C PRO A 238 7.62 7.18 -12.32
N VAL A 239 7.79 6.21 -11.44
CA VAL A 239 6.71 5.36 -10.92
C VAL A 239 6.82 5.28 -9.41
N ILE A 240 5.69 5.38 -8.72
CA ILE A 240 5.59 5.18 -7.28
C ILE A 240 4.48 4.21 -6.91
N GLY A 241 4.67 3.49 -5.82
CA GLY A 241 3.58 2.92 -5.04
C GLY A 241 3.16 3.91 -3.94
N PHE A 242 1.88 4.26 -3.86
CA PHE A 242 1.36 5.16 -2.83
C PHE A 242 0.57 4.36 -1.78
N VAL A 243 1.18 4.13 -0.61
CA VAL A 243 0.59 3.28 0.44
C VAL A 243 -0.17 4.16 1.45
N LYS A 244 -1.51 4.07 1.41
CA LYS A 244 -2.42 4.86 2.28
C LYS A 244 -2.32 4.49 3.76
N ASN A 245 -2.16 3.19 4.04
CA ASN A 245 -2.18 2.63 5.39
C ASN A 245 -0.99 1.68 5.59
N PRO A 246 0.23 2.22 5.79
CA PRO A 246 1.42 1.38 5.97
C PRO A 246 1.34 0.58 7.29
N THR A 247 1.43 -0.74 7.17
CA THR A 247 1.39 -1.72 8.27
C THR A 247 2.73 -2.40 8.52
N ASP A 248 3.81 -1.90 7.93
CA ASP A 248 5.16 -2.45 8.08
C ASP A 248 5.61 -2.38 9.56
N VAL A 249 6.30 -3.42 10.01
CA VAL A 249 6.86 -3.56 11.38
C VAL A 249 8.38 -3.72 11.38
N GLN A 250 9.00 -3.70 10.20
CA GLN A 250 10.37 -4.16 10.02
C GLN A 250 11.37 -3.31 10.79
N ILE A 251 11.21 -1.99 10.80
CA ILE A 251 12.12 -1.11 11.55
C ILE A 251 11.93 -1.36 13.04
N MET A 252 10.68 -1.37 13.53
CA MET A 252 10.40 -1.60 14.95
C MET A 252 10.93 -2.97 15.43
N ASP A 253 10.69 -4.04 14.68
CA ASP A 253 11.22 -5.37 14.97
C ASP A 253 12.75 -5.40 14.97
N SER A 254 13.37 -4.66 14.06
CA SER A 254 14.82 -4.58 13.95
C SER A 254 15.44 -3.85 15.13
N VAL A 255 14.82 -2.77 15.58
CA VAL A 255 15.28 -1.99 16.73
C VAL A 255 15.05 -2.79 18.02
N ARG A 256 13.93 -3.52 18.18
CA ARG A 256 13.72 -4.44 19.31
C ARG A 256 14.82 -5.50 19.40
N LYS A 257 15.20 -6.10 18.26
CA LYS A 257 16.28 -7.10 18.21
C LYS A 257 17.67 -6.52 18.56
N LYS A 258 17.88 -5.21 18.37
CA LYS A 258 19.14 -4.53 18.67
C LYS A 258 19.34 -4.16 20.14
N ARG A 259 18.31 -4.13 20.99
CA ARG A 259 18.46 -3.66 22.38
C ARG A 259 17.66 -4.45 23.41
N GLU A 260 18.39 -4.85 24.45
CA GLU A 260 18.04 -4.52 25.84
C GLU A 260 18.15 -2.99 26.00
N GLY A 261 17.05 -2.25 26.27
CA GLY A 261 17.13 -0.83 26.64
C GLY A 261 16.58 0.23 25.66
N PHE A 262 15.67 -0.12 24.75
CA PHE A 262 14.69 0.85 24.24
C PHE A 262 13.30 0.39 24.70
N ASP A 263 12.61 1.21 25.49
CA ASP A 263 11.17 1.03 25.66
C ASP A 263 10.49 1.60 24.40
N LEU A 264 10.16 0.73 23.46
CA LEU A 264 9.59 1.11 22.16
C LEU A 264 8.05 1.05 22.24
N PRO A 265 7.37 2.20 22.30
CA PRO A 265 5.90 2.25 22.40
C PRO A 265 5.22 1.90 21.07
N TRP A 266 5.95 1.97 19.94
CA TRP A 266 5.40 1.77 18.61
C TRP A 266 5.53 0.32 18.17
N MET A 267 4.41 -0.28 17.79
CA MET A 267 4.34 -1.60 17.15
C MET A 267 4.64 -1.50 15.66
N LEU A 268 4.06 -0.51 14.98
CA LEU A 268 4.21 -0.30 13.54
C LEU A 268 5.25 0.79 13.25
N ASP A 269 5.94 0.66 12.12
CA ASP A 269 6.86 1.68 11.61
C ASP A 269 6.11 3.02 11.38
N SER A 270 4.86 2.95 10.91
CA SER A 270 4.01 4.11 10.68
C SER A 270 3.67 4.88 11.96
N GLN A 271 3.55 4.21 13.10
CA GLN A 271 3.35 4.88 14.40
C GLN A 271 4.59 5.66 14.83
N PHE A 272 5.77 5.08 14.65
CA PHE A 272 7.05 5.76 14.88
C PHE A 272 7.19 6.99 13.96
N PHE A 273 6.95 6.84 12.65
CA PHE A 273 7.06 7.97 11.73
C PHE A 273 6.01 9.04 11.98
N ARG A 274 4.79 8.69 12.41
CA ARG A 274 3.80 9.68 12.85
C ARG A 274 4.31 10.48 14.03
N ASN A 275 4.88 9.82 15.05
CA ASN A 275 5.49 10.51 16.19
C ASN A 275 6.65 11.42 15.77
N LEU A 276 7.52 10.94 14.87
CA LEU A 276 8.71 11.64 14.40
C LEU A 276 8.40 12.87 13.53
N LEU A 277 7.36 12.78 12.69
CA LEU A 277 7.01 13.78 11.68
C LEU A 277 5.95 14.78 12.18
N SER A 278 5.17 14.43 13.20
CA SER A 278 4.16 15.33 13.77
C SER A 278 4.77 16.64 14.31
N PRO A 279 4.34 17.82 13.81
CA PRO A 279 4.90 19.13 14.19
C PRO A 279 4.74 19.48 15.68
N TYR A 280 3.75 18.89 16.36
CA TYR A 280 3.41 19.14 17.77
C TYR A 280 4.60 19.00 18.74
N LYS A 281 5.63 18.21 18.39
CA LYS A 281 6.80 17.97 19.26
C LYS A 281 8.00 18.88 18.99
N VAL A 282 8.07 19.57 17.85
CA VAL A 282 9.29 20.28 17.43
C VAL A 282 9.47 21.62 18.16
N GLU A 283 8.40 22.23 18.70
CA GLU A 283 8.46 23.55 19.35
C GLU A 283 8.23 23.54 20.87
N GLY A 284 7.89 22.41 21.48
CA GLY A 284 7.70 22.29 22.93
C GLY A 284 8.95 22.56 23.78
N GLN A 285 10.13 22.69 23.15
CA GLN A 285 11.41 22.94 23.82
C GLN A 285 12.01 24.34 23.62
N ARG A 286 11.40 25.23 22.82
CA ARG A 286 11.91 26.60 22.64
C ARG A 286 11.14 27.68 23.44
N GLY A 287 10.16 27.29 24.24
CA GLY A 287 9.27 28.19 24.98
C GLY A 287 9.33 28.13 26.50
N GLN A 288 10.33 27.49 27.12
CA GLN A 288 10.58 27.65 28.56
C GLN A 288 11.42 28.91 28.79
N GLY A 289 10.78 30.06 28.59
CA GLY A 289 11.30 31.37 28.97
C GLY A 289 10.17 32.16 29.60
N HIS A 290 10.18 32.20 30.93
CA HIS A 290 9.50 33.16 31.82
C HIS A 290 8.34 33.98 31.23
N GLU A 291 7.11 33.63 31.62
CA GLU A 291 6.02 34.54 32.04
C GLU A 291 4.94 33.61 32.65
N GLY A 292 4.57 33.67 33.92
CA GLY A 292 4.21 34.87 34.66
C GLY A 292 2.69 34.90 34.86
N ARG A 293 2.18 34.05 35.77
CA ARG A 293 0.93 34.17 36.57
C ARG A 293 -0.37 34.69 35.92
N ASN A 294 -1.43 33.91 36.21
CA ASN A 294 -2.86 34.25 36.26
C ASN A 294 -3.66 34.26 34.94
N SER A 295 -4.45 33.19 34.76
CA SER A 295 -5.87 33.37 34.44
C SER A 295 -6.67 32.12 34.84
N LYS A 296 -7.55 32.28 35.82
CA LYS A 296 -8.67 31.38 36.06
C LYS A 296 -9.73 31.69 35.01
N THR A 297 -9.98 30.80 34.06
CA THR A 297 -11.26 30.77 33.34
C THR A 297 -11.72 29.34 33.08
N ASN A 298 -12.87 29.06 33.67
CA ASN A 298 -13.72 27.90 33.52
C ASN A 298 -13.95 27.46 32.06
N GLY A 299 -14.04 26.14 31.90
CA GLY A 299 -14.87 25.40 30.94
C GLY A 299 -15.41 26.15 29.73
N LYS A 300 -14.80 25.87 28.57
CA LYS A 300 -15.44 25.63 27.27
C LYS A 300 -14.33 25.35 26.26
N ASN A 301 -14.36 24.16 25.65
CA ASN A 301 -13.64 23.73 24.45
C ASN A 301 -12.66 24.78 23.88
N GLY A 302 -11.44 24.76 24.41
CA GLY A 302 -10.33 25.53 23.86
C GLY A 302 -9.95 24.96 22.51
N LYS A 303 -10.57 25.48 21.43
CA LYS A 303 -9.97 25.49 20.11
C LYS A 303 -8.61 26.18 20.26
N TYR A 304 -7.54 25.38 20.32
CA TYR A 304 -6.18 25.86 20.12
C TYR A 304 -6.03 26.33 18.67
N ASN A 305 -6.52 27.54 18.39
CA ASN A 305 -6.26 28.27 17.17
C ASN A 305 -4.89 28.95 17.33
N GLY A 306 -3.87 28.33 16.75
CA GLY A 306 -2.51 28.86 16.73
C GLY A 306 -1.67 28.23 15.64
N SER A 307 -1.95 28.55 14.36
CA SER A 307 -1.00 28.66 13.22
C SER A 307 0.10 27.59 12.98
N ARG A 308 0.08 26.41 13.60
CA ARG A 308 1.22 25.45 13.61
C ARG A 308 0.93 24.04 13.09
N ASN A 309 -0.21 23.83 12.44
CA ASN A 309 -0.61 22.52 11.91
C ASN A 309 -0.84 22.54 10.38
N THR A 310 0.02 23.21 9.60
CA THR A 310 -0.16 23.33 8.14
C THR A 310 0.96 22.72 7.31
N TYR A 311 2.10 22.36 7.89
CA TYR A 311 3.24 21.85 7.11
C TYR A 311 3.11 20.37 6.82
N ILE A 312 3.33 19.97 5.56
CA ILE A 312 3.65 18.58 5.22
C ILE A 312 5.09 18.33 5.67
N THR A 313 5.31 17.30 6.48
CA THR A 313 6.65 16.89 6.94
C THR A 313 6.98 15.53 6.35
N TYR A 314 8.24 15.29 6.03
CA TYR A 314 8.66 14.07 5.34
C TYR A 314 10.11 13.70 5.68
N THR A 315 10.50 12.46 5.37
CA THR A 315 11.86 11.95 5.53
C THR A 315 12.65 12.01 4.22
N ASN A 316 13.97 11.84 4.29
CA ASN A 316 14.76 11.35 3.17
C ASN A 316 14.23 10.00 2.65
N TRP A 317 14.74 9.58 1.48
CA TRP A 317 14.53 8.23 0.97
C TRP A 317 15.42 7.23 1.70
N PHE A 318 14.83 6.10 2.06
CA PHE A 318 15.49 4.93 2.58
C PHE A 318 15.53 3.84 1.52
N LEU A 319 16.68 3.20 1.36
CA LEU A 319 16.81 1.93 0.66
C LEU A 319 16.62 0.81 1.68
N GLN A 320 15.73 -0.11 1.39
CA GLN A 320 15.50 -1.32 2.17
C GLN A 320 16.04 -2.51 1.37
N PRO A 321 17.35 -2.79 1.38
CA PRO A 321 17.90 -3.81 0.51
C PRO A 321 17.61 -5.22 1.01
N ASN A 322 17.34 -5.40 2.32
CA ASN A 322 17.07 -6.70 2.92
C ASN A 322 15.80 -6.73 3.78
N ARG A 323 15.19 -7.93 3.82
CA ARG A 323 13.97 -8.35 4.51
C ARG A 323 12.68 -7.65 4.08
N PHE A 324 11.66 -8.47 3.90
CA PHE A 324 10.23 -8.15 4.05
C PHE A 324 9.50 -9.29 4.80
N TYR A 325 10.09 -10.50 4.93
CA TYR A 325 9.44 -11.73 5.41
C TYR A 325 10.38 -12.70 6.18
N GLU A 326 11.21 -12.19 7.09
CA GLU A 326 12.24 -12.99 7.80
C GLU A 326 13.31 -13.63 6.88
N ARG A 327 14.00 -14.67 7.37
CA ARG A 327 15.21 -15.29 6.80
C ARG A 327 15.01 -15.94 5.40
N MET A 328 13.79 -15.91 4.85
CA MET A 328 13.41 -16.59 3.62
C MET A 328 13.71 -15.79 2.34
N LEU A 329 13.95 -14.48 2.45
CA LEU A 329 14.33 -13.61 1.32
C LEU A 329 15.75 -13.04 1.51
N ASN A 330 16.56 -13.09 0.45
CA ASN A 330 17.88 -12.47 0.41
C ASN A 330 17.82 -10.96 0.11
N GLY A 331 16.63 -10.37 -0.04
CA GLY A 331 16.43 -8.97 -0.37
C GLY A 331 14.96 -8.55 -0.51
N THR A 332 14.71 -7.29 -0.86
CA THR A 332 13.35 -6.77 -1.13
C THR A 332 13.00 -6.70 -2.61
N SER A 333 13.97 -6.97 -3.48
CA SER A 333 13.72 -7.12 -4.90
C SER A 333 12.83 -8.33 -5.17
N PRO A 334 11.92 -8.27 -6.16
CA PRO A 334 11.19 -9.44 -6.64
C PRO A 334 12.11 -10.57 -7.12
N LEU A 335 13.40 -10.29 -7.36
CA LEU A 335 14.45 -11.24 -7.75
C LEU A 335 15.28 -11.79 -6.57
N ALA A 336 14.92 -11.46 -5.32
CA ALA A 336 15.77 -11.71 -4.16
C ALA A 336 15.46 -13.02 -3.40
N ALA A 337 14.57 -13.87 -3.89
CA ALA A 337 14.46 -15.25 -3.40
C ALA A 337 15.53 -16.11 -4.09
N GLY A 338 16.26 -16.89 -3.29
CA GLY A 338 17.26 -17.83 -3.81
C GLY A 338 16.69 -19.14 -4.37
N ASP A 339 15.41 -19.17 -4.75
CA ASP A 339 14.83 -20.39 -5.32
C ASP A 339 15.28 -20.59 -6.78
N ALA A 340 15.21 -21.83 -7.27
CA ALA A 340 15.61 -22.14 -8.64
C ALA A 340 14.69 -21.49 -9.70
N PHE A 341 13.48 -21.08 -9.33
CA PHE A 341 12.50 -20.49 -10.24
C PHE A 341 12.76 -19.01 -10.50
N GLN A 342 13.19 -18.23 -9.51
CA GLN A 342 13.53 -16.82 -9.71
C GLN A 342 14.75 -16.63 -10.61
N GLN A 343 15.60 -17.67 -10.76
CA GLN A 343 16.67 -17.69 -11.77
C GLN A 343 16.12 -17.73 -13.21
N GLU A 344 14.86 -18.14 -13.41
CA GLU A 344 14.19 -18.18 -14.72
C GLU A 344 13.42 -16.89 -15.04
N LEU A 345 13.19 -16.02 -14.04
CA LEU A 345 12.52 -14.74 -14.26
C LEU A 345 13.40 -13.86 -15.15
N ARG A 346 12.80 -13.33 -16.21
CA ARG A 346 13.51 -12.43 -17.13
C ARG A 346 13.55 -11.05 -16.52
N HIS A 347 14.73 -10.43 -16.53
CA HIS A 347 14.93 -9.09 -16.00
C HIS A 347 16.02 -8.37 -16.80
N LYS A 348 15.86 -7.07 -17.02
CA LYS A 348 16.86 -6.24 -17.74
C LYS A 348 17.92 -5.62 -16.83
N PHE A 349 17.62 -5.42 -15.55
CA PHE A 349 18.48 -4.73 -14.60
C PHE A 349 19.05 -5.70 -13.56
N SER A 350 20.06 -5.25 -12.79
CA SER A 350 20.54 -6.04 -11.66
C SER A 350 19.50 -6.08 -10.54
N PRO A 351 19.49 -7.10 -9.66
CA PRO A 351 18.56 -7.19 -8.54
C PRO A 351 18.50 -5.94 -7.66
N GLU A 352 19.63 -5.24 -7.50
CA GLU A 352 19.73 -3.97 -6.77
C GLU A 352 18.85 -2.87 -7.39
N GLY A 353 18.68 -2.83 -8.71
CA GLY A 353 17.83 -1.85 -9.40
C GLY A 353 16.36 -1.94 -9.01
N TYR A 354 15.89 -3.13 -8.64
CA TYR A 354 14.52 -3.36 -8.19
C TYR A 354 14.36 -3.26 -6.67
N ALA A 355 15.44 -3.06 -5.91
CA ALA A 355 15.34 -2.97 -4.46
C ALA A 355 14.40 -1.83 -4.05
N LEU A 356 13.60 -2.07 -3.01
CA LEU A 356 12.59 -1.12 -2.58
C LEU A 356 13.24 0.10 -1.92
N CYS A 357 12.93 1.28 -2.44
CA CYS A 357 13.13 2.54 -1.75
C CYS A 357 11.80 3.10 -1.27
N PHE A 358 11.81 3.79 -0.14
CA PHE A 358 10.64 4.54 0.31
C PHE A 358 11.00 5.80 1.06
N PHE A 359 10.07 6.74 1.13
CA PHE A 359 10.08 7.79 2.14
C PHE A 359 8.72 7.90 2.81
N MET A 360 8.72 8.45 4.02
CA MET A 360 7.52 8.63 4.84
C MET A 360 7.16 10.10 4.86
N LEU A 361 5.87 10.40 4.80
CA LEU A 361 5.37 11.76 4.88
C LEU A 361 4.12 11.84 5.73
N TYR A 362 3.96 12.94 6.46
CA TYR A 362 2.82 13.25 7.30
C TYR A 362 2.04 14.41 6.67
N VAL A 363 0.74 14.22 6.49
CA VAL A 363 -0.17 15.24 5.96
C VAL A 363 -1.08 15.74 7.08
N PRO A 364 -0.96 17.02 7.49
CA PRO A 364 -1.66 17.53 8.66
C PRO A 364 -3.17 17.70 8.45
N SER A 365 -3.63 17.88 7.21
CA SER A 365 -5.07 18.05 6.90
C SER A 365 -5.88 16.77 7.14
N THR A 366 -5.23 15.61 7.03
CA THR A 366 -5.84 14.29 7.28
C THR A 366 -5.33 13.66 8.58
N ASP A 367 -4.25 14.19 9.17
CA ASP A 367 -3.54 13.61 10.32
C ASP A 367 -3.07 12.16 10.06
N VAL A 368 -2.65 11.90 8.82
CA VAL A 368 -2.22 10.58 8.32
C VAL A 368 -0.75 10.59 7.91
N VAL A 369 -0.07 9.47 8.12
CA VAL A 369 1.24 9.18 7.54
C VAL A 369 1.07 8.27 6.33
N PHE A 370 1.61 8.71 5.20
CA PHE A 370 1.70 7.92 3.99
C PHE A 370 3.12 7.40 3.78
N LYS A 371 3.21 6.26 3.10
CA LYS A 371 4.48 5.69 2.62
C LYS A 371 4.49 5.72 1.10
N VAL A 372 5.56 6.26 0.53
CA VAL A 372 5.74 6.32 -0.91
C VAL A 372 6.90 5.40 -1.27
N GLU A 373 6.65 4.46 -2.16
CA GLU A 373 7.59 3.43 -2.59
C GLU A 373 8.05 3.67 -4.03
N ALA A 374 9.30 3.37 -4.36
CA ALA A 374 9.85 3.44 -5.72
C ALA A 374 11.05 2.49 -5.86
N PRO A 375 11.38 2.03 -7.08
CA PRO A 375 12.54 1.16 -7.28
C PRO A 375 13.85 1.96 -7.13
N TYR A 376 14.85 1.36 -6.47
CA TYR A 376 16.15 2.01 -6.27
C TYR A 376 16.83 2.43 -7.57
N GLY A 377 16.57 1.73 -8.67
CA GLY A 377 17.07 2.08 -9.99
C GLY A 377 16.67 3.48 -10.46
N LEU A 378 15.52 4.01 -10.00
CA LEU A 378 15.10 5.41 -10.20
C LEU A 378 15.64 6.31 -9.08
N ILE A 379 15.57 5.85 -7.83
CA ILE A 379 15.88 6.68 -6.65
C ILE A 379 17.38 6.94 -6.47
N LYS A 380 18.26 6.10 -7.02
CA LYS A 380 19.71 6.34 -7.00
C LYS A 380 20.15 7.54 -7.84
N ASP A 381 19.30 7.99 -8.78
CA ASP A 381 19.52 9.22 -9.55
C ASP A 381 18.97 10.41 -8.74
N ASP A 382 19.85 11.34 -8.38
CA ASP A 382 19.50 12.47 -7.51
C ASP A 382 18.44 13.39 -8.13
N PHE A 383 18.51 13.60 -9.45
CA PHE A 383 17.55 14.45 -10.15
C PHE A 383 16.17 13.78 -10.17
N LEU A 384 16.09 12.51 -10.59
CA LEU A 384 14.82 11.78 -10.60
C LEU A 384 14.22 11.66 -9.20
N ARG A 385 15.04 11.33 -8.19
CA ARG A 385 14.62 11.27 -6.78
C ARG A 385 14.01 12.61 -6.33
N MET A 386 14.65 13.73 -6.67
CA MET A 386 14.14 15.06 -6.36
C MET A 386 12.81 15.35 -7.07
N GLN A 387 12.70 15.04 -8.37
CA GLN A 387 11.48 15.26 -9.14
C GLN A 387 10.31 14.43 -8.61
N ILE A 388 10.55 13.15 -8.30
CA ILE A 388 9.53 12.26 -7.70
C ILE A 388 9.05 12.83 -6.37
N THR A 389 9.98 13.21 -5.49
CA THR A 389 9.65 13.79 -4.18
C THR A 389 8.85 15.09 -4.35
N LYS A 390 9.29 15.98 -5.25
CA LYS A 390 8.62 17.25 -5.53
C LYS A 390 7.20 17.02 -6.06
N LYS A 391 7.01 16.06 -6.98
CA LYS A 391 5.69 15.74 -7.53
C LYS A 391 4.71 15.29 -6.47
N VAL A 392 5.11 14.35 -5.63
CA VAL A 392 4.25 13.86 -4.54
C VAL A 392 3.86 14.98 -3.59
N LEU A 393 4.84 15.78 -3.15
CA LEU A 393 4.57 16.90 -2.26
C LEU A 393 3.69 17.97 -2.91
N PHE A 394 3.83 18.21 -4.21
CA PHE A 394 2.96 19.12 -4.98
C PHE A 394 1.52 18.63 -5.00
N ASP A 395 1.28 17.37 -5.40
CA ASP A 395 -0.06 16.78 -5.46
C ASP A 395 -0.77 16.80 -4.10
N LEU A 396 -0.04 16.46 -3.03
CA LEU A 396 -0.54 16.51 -1.66
C LEU A 396 -0.82 17.94 -1.19
N SER A 397 -0.07 18.93 -1.68
CA SER A 397 -0.27 20.33 -1.31
C SER A 397 -1.55 20.93 -1.91
N LEU A 398 -2.05 20.36 -3.02
CA LEU A 398 -3.29 20.81 -3.66
C LEU A 398 -4.54 20.26 -2.98
N HIS A 399 -4.56 18.97 -2.64
CA HIS A 399 -5.78 18.28 -2.21
C HIS A 399 -5.63 17.46 -0.92
N GLY A 400 -4.45 17.44 -0.29
CA GLY A 400 -4.13 16.53 0.83
C GLY A 400 -3.96 15.06 0.42
N PHE A 401 -4.22 14.74 -0.85
CA PHE A 401 -4.16 13.41 -1.45
C PHE A 401 -4.01 13.52 -2.98
N PRO A 402 -3.30 12.61 -3.67
CA PRO A 402 -3.14 12.72 -5.13
C PRO A 402 -4.47 12.61 -5.87
N LEU A 403 -4.84 13.66 -6.64
CA LEU A 403 -6.14 13.72 -7.34
C LEU A 403 -6.33 12.56 -8.32
N THR A 404 -5.29 12.19 -9.06
CA THR A 404 -5.34 11.09 -10.03
C THR A 404 -5.62 9.76 -9.35
N LEU A 405 -5.12 9.57 -8.13
CA LEU A 405 -5.38 8.37 -7.34
C LEU A 405 -6.85 8.33 -6.89
N THR A 406 -7.41 9.46 -6.45
CA THR A 406 -8.86 9.57 -6.17
C THR A 406 -9.70 9.20 -7.40
N LYS A 407 -9.28 9.61 -8.62
CA LYS A 407 -9.96 9.22 -9.86
C LYS A 407 -9.86 7.71 -10.11
N ALA A 408 -8.69 7.11 -9.91
CA ALA A 408 -8.49 5.66 -10.05
C ALA A 408 -9.35 4.88 -9.06
N ASP A 409 -9.37 5.27 -7.78
CA ASP A 409 -10.23 4.69 -6.74
C ASP A 409 -11.71 4.70 -7.18
N HIS A 410 -12.18 5.83 -7.72
CA HIS A 410 -13.55 5.94 -8.22
C HIS A 410 -13.84 5.07 -9.44
N LEU A 411 -12.85 4.89 -10.32
CA LEU A 411 -12.94 4.09 -11.53
C LEU A 411 -12.97 2.58 -11.23
N ALA A 412 -12.16 2.16 -10.24
CA ALA A 412 -12.00 0.78 -9.82
C ALA A 412 -13.12 0.31 -8.89
N LYS A 413 -13.82 1.23 -8.21
CA LYS A 413 -14.85 0.85 -7.23
C LYS A 413 -16.03 0.10 -7.85
N ILE A 414 -16.12 -1.20 -7.55
CA ILE A 414 -17.33 -2.01 -7.76
C ILE A 414 -18.35 -1.69 -6.66
N ARG A 415 -19.45 -1.03 -7.04
CA ARG A 415 -20.54 -0.59 -6.18
C ARG A 415 -21.41 -1.76 -5.72
N LYS A 416 -22.16 -1.55 -4.64
CA LYS A 416 -23.06 -2.56 -4.08
C LYS A 416 -24.08 -3.07 -5.10
N VAL A 417 -24.66 -2.19 -5.90
CA VAL A 417 -25.65 -2.54 -6.93
C VAL A 417 -25.03 -3.47 -7.98
N GLU A 418 -23.82 -3.16 -8.44
CA GLU A 418 -23.09 -4.00 -9.40
C GLU A 418 -22.79 -5.38 -8.80
N ARG A 419 -22.37 -5.46 -7.52
CA ARG A 419 -22.20 -6.74 -6.83
C ARG A 419 -23.50 -7.54 -6.79
N GLN A 420 -24.62 -6.90 -6.45
CA GLN A 420 -25.93 -7.56 -6.42
C GLN A 420 -26.36 -8.06 -7.81
N GLU A 421 -26.04 -7.35 -8.88
CA GLU A 421 -26.26 -7.87 -10.24
C GLU A 421 -25.38 -9.08 -10.54
N ILE A 422 -24.10 -9.05 -10.13
CA ILE A 422 -23.21 -10.21 -10.28
C ILE A 422 -23.75 -11.42 -9.50
N ASP A 423 -24.35 -11.21 -8.32
CA ASP A 423 -24.97 -12.30 -7.52
C ASP A 423 -26.06 -13.05 -8.29
N LYS A 424 -26.83 -12.37 -9.15
CA LYS A 424 -27.88 -13.00 -9.96
C LYS A 424 -27.32 -13.95 -11.02
N PHE A 425 -26.07 -13.79 -11.46
CA PHE A 425 -25.47 -14.76 -12.39
C PHE A 425 -25.15 -16.11 -11.74
N PHE A 426 -25.20 -16.19 -10.41
CA PHE A 426 -24.94 -17.41 -9.63
C PHE A 426 -26.20 -17.97 -8.97
N GLU A 427 -27.38 -17.77 -9.56
CA GLU A 427 -28.69 -18.23 -9.04
C GLU A 427 -28.78 -19.73 -8.72
N ASN A 428 -28.00 -20.57 -9.41
CA ASN A 428 -27.98 -22.02 -9.20
C ASN A 428 -27.00 -22.48 -8.10
N MET A 429 -26.31 -21.55 -7.44
CA MET A 429 -25.36 -21.84 -6.37
C MET A 429 -25.82 -21.19 -5.07
N ASN A 430 -25.72 -21.89 -3.95
CA ASN A 430 -26.06 -21.32 -2.66
C ASN A 430 -24.83 -20.61 -2.08
N PRO A 431 -24.91 -19.31 -1.79
CA PRO A 431 -23.84 -18.62 -1.08
C PRO A 431 -23.66 -19.23 0.32
N ASP A 432 -22.41 -19.40 0.73
CA ASP A 432 -22.05 -19.80 2.09
C ASP A 432 -22.09 -18.55 3.00
N ILE A 433 -23.27 -18.27 3.55
CA ILE A 433 -23.54 -17.07 4.36
C ILE A 433 -23.26 -17.38 5.83
N SER A 434 -22.35 -16.63 6.44
CA SER A 434 -22.08 -16.75 7.88
C SER A 434 -23.13 -16.00 8.72
N TYR A 435 -23.22 -16.33 10.01
CA TYR A 435 -24.05 -15.59 10.95
C TYR A 435 -23.66 -14.10 11.03
N ASN A 436 -22.40 -13.74 10.76
CA ASN A 436 -21.98 -12.34 10.69
C ASN A 436 -22.56 -11.63 9.47
N ASP A 437 -22.69 -12.31 8.33
CA ASP A 437 -23.22 -11.72 7.11
C ASP A 437 -24.72 -11.41 7.24
N THR A 438 -25.48 -12.27 7.93
CA THR A 438 -26.91 -12.02 8.23
C THR A 438 -27.12 -10.87 9.23
N ARG A 439 -26.15 -10.63 10.13
CA ARG A 439 -26.24 -9.62 11.19
C ARG A 439 -25.69 -8.25 10.78
N TRP A 440 -24.58 -8.21 10.05
CA TRP A 440 -23.85 -6.98 9.69
C TRP A 440 -24.11 -6.53 8.25
N GLY A 441 -24.64 -7.40 7.38
CA GLY A 441 -25.12 -7.03 6.05
C GLY A 441 -26.26 -5.99 6.04
N LYS A 442 -26.84 -5.70 7.22
CA LYS A 442 -27.81 -4.61 7.45
C LYS A 442 -27.23 -3.40 8.21
N PHE A 443 -26.02 -3.47 8.73
CA PHE A 443 -25.48 -2.45 9.67
C PHE A 443 -24.13 -1.85 9.28
N ASN A 444 -23.42 -2.38 8.28
CA ASN A 444 -22.24 -1.71 7.70
C ASN A 444 -22.66 -0.73 6.59
N GLU A 445 -23.65 0.10 6.90
CA GLU A 445 -24.25 1.08 5.99
C GLU A 445 -24.45 2.42 6.69
N VAL A 446 -23.40 3.24 6.72
CA VAL A 446 -23.45 4.70 6.54
C VAL A 446 -22.24 5.12 5.73
#